data_AF-A0A553Z8B4-F1
#
_entry.id   AF-A0A553Z8B4-F1
#
_cell.length_a   1.000
_cell.length_b   1.000
_cell.length_c   1.000
_cell.angle_alpha   90.00
_cell.angle_beta   90.00
_cell.angle_gamma   90.00
#
_symmetry.space_group_name_H-M   'P 1'
#
loop_
_entity.id
_entity.type
_entity.pdbx_description
1 polymer ?
#
loop_
_entity_poly.entity_id
_entity_poly.type
_entity_poly.pdbx_seq_one_letter_code
_entity_poly.pdbx_strand_id
1 'polypeptide(L)'
;MSAYVDGVHGREGRLGGRRGSVNGASGARRRLRRLVRGLTVGLAAALTVTAVPAGAVASPVEGGAHGGEPHAPEEFVALRTVDPTIIQEMRYFTPHDFMGVRVTGYREPTCLVTRDTADGLHRAQQAFLRRGYSLKVYDCYRPQRAVNHFMDWAKDLDDQRMKGEFYPRIDKSTLFRDGYIAEKSGHSRDSTVDLTLVKLPALPTRPYVPGEPLSPCYGPKESRFPDNSLDMGTGFDCFDTLAHTLDPRVKGKQRANRLLLKQGMEQAGFTNYPSEWWHYTLTPETFPDTSFDFPVSWRSVTGRRNHRAETARSRC
;
A
#
# COMPACT_ATOMS: atom_id res chain seq x y z
N MET A 1 -35.46 -38.34 8.81
CA MET A 1 -35.08 -39.59 8.13
C MET A 1 -33.57 -39.77 8.21
N SER A 2 -33.12 -40.91 8.76
CA SER A 2 -31.82 -41.63 8.60
C SER A 2 -30.51 -40.83 8.50
N ALA A 3 -29.59 -40.81 9.49
CA ALA A 3 -28.83 -41.91 10.17
C ALA A 3 -27.73 -42.55 9.28
N TYR A 4 -26.52 -42.99 9.70
CA TYR A 4 -25.85 -43.22 11.01
C TYR A 4 -24.75 -42.15 11.33
N VAL A 5 -24.05 -42.03 12.50
CA VAL A 5 -23.90 -42.76 13.80
C VAL A 5 -22.64 -43.67 13.99
N ASP A 6 -21.87 -43.39 15.07
CA ASP A 6 -20.81 -44.16 15.81
C ASP A 6 -19.55 -44.72 15.07
N GLY A 7 -18.41 -45.05 15.71
CA GLY A 7 -17.91 -44.97 17.12
C GLY A 7 -16.40 -45.33 17.18
N VAL A 8 -15.55 -44.74 18.04
CA VAL A 8 -15.15 -45.16 19.43
C VAL A 8 -14.12 -46.32 19.55
N HIS A 9 -12.98 -46.03 20.22
CA HIS A 9 -11.90 -46.93 20.77
C HIS A 9 -11.03 -47.77 19.79
N GLY A 10 -9.77 -48.13 20.07
CA GLY A 10 -8.85 -47.79 21.19
C GLY A 10 -7.57 -48.67 21.24
N ARG A 11 -6.69 -48.42 22.25
CA ARG A 11 -5.53 -49.22 22.75
C ARG A 11 -4.14 -49.18 22.03
N GLU A 12 -3.22 -48.50 22.71
CA GLU A 12 -1.90 -48.92 23.26
C GLU A 12 -1.08 -50.11 22.71
N GLY A 13 0.24 -49.90 22.66
CA GLY A 13 1.32 -50.92 22.73
C GLY A 13 2.20 -51.02 21.46
N ARG A 14 3.50 -51.37 21.52
CA ARG A 14 4.46 -51.48 22.63
C ARG A 14 5.91 -51.49 22.08
N LEU A 15 6.82 -50.80 22.77
CA LEU A 15 8.30 -50.87 22.80
C LEU A 15 9.11 -51.81 21.85
N GLY A 16 10.22 -51.27 21.33
CA GLY A 16 11.43 -52.01 20.87
C GLY A 16 11.70 -51.88 19.37
N GLY A 17 12.95 -51.75 18.87
CA GLY A 17 14.27 -51.65 19.51
C GLY A 17 15.37 -52.22 18.59
N ARG A 18 16.63 -51.76 18.72
CA ARG A 18 17.84 -52.16 17.95
C ARG A 18 17.86 -51.72 16.46
N ARG A 19 18.99 -51.57 15.76
CA ARG A 19 20.43 -51.21 16.00
C ARG A 19 21.16 -51.53 14.68
N GLY A 20 22.10 -50.69 14.26
CA GLY A 20 23.09 -51.00 13.19
C GLY A 20 22.61 -50.76 11.75
N SER A 21 23.50 -50.69 10.75
CA SER A 21 24.96 -50.62 10.79
C SER A 21 25.53 -50.15 9.44
N VAL A 22 26.42 -49.14 9.48
CA VAL A 22 27.67 -48.90 8.72
C VAL A 22 27.84 -49.43 7.27
N ASN A 23 28.54 -48.60 6.47
CA ASN A 23 29.18 -48.82 5.15
C ASN A 23 28.44 -48.20 3.94
N GLY A 24 29.13 -47.62 2.95
CA GLY A 24 30.58 -47.44 2.81
C GLY A 24 30.96 -46.43 1.73
N ALA A 25 32.20 -45.94 1.78
CA ALA A 25 32.72 -44.95 0.83
C ALA A 25 33.29 -45.60 -0.45
N SER A 26 33.31 -44.88 -1.57
CA SER A 26 34.54 -44.67 -2.37
C SER A 26 34.31 -43.94 -3.71
N GLY A 27 35.23 -43.04 -4.04
CA GLY A 27 35.75 -42.86 -5.41
C GLY A 27 35.01 -41.89 -6.34
N ALA A 28 35.67 -41.14 -7.23
CA ALA A 28 37.10 -40.88 -7.34
C ALA A 28 37.37 -39.52 -8.04
N ARG A 29 38.59 -39.02 -7.85
CA ARG A 29 39.09 -37.72 -8.36
C ARG A 29 39.16 -37.69 -9.90
N ARG A 30 39.03 -36.49 -10.49
CA ARG A 30 39.98 -36.00 -11.51
C ARG A 30 40.01 -34.47 -11.58
N ARG A 31 41.20 -33.90 -11.40
CA ARG A 31 41.55 -32.52 -11.74
C ARG A 31 42.16 -32.51 -13.15
N LEU A 32 42.00 -31.43 -13.90
CA LEU A 32 42.93 -31.12 -14.99
C LEU A 32 43.26 -29.62 -15.02
N ARG A 33 44.55 -29.31 -14.89
CA ARG A 33 45.15 -27.99 -15.17
C ARG A 33 46.22 -28.20 -16.24
N ARG A 34 46.16 -27.46 -17.36
CA ARG A 34 47.25 -27.14 -18.29
C ARG A 34 46.81 -25.93 -19.11
N LEU A 35 47.65 -25.04 -19.63
CA LEU A 35 48.94 -24.45 -19.27
C LEU A 35 49.19 -23.43 -20.40
N VAL A 36 49.82 -22.29 -20.10
CA VAL A 36 50.01 -21.21 -21.09
C VAL A 36 51.08 -21.56 -22.13
N ARG A 37 50.88 -21.14 -23.38
CA ARG A 37 51.95 -20.77 -24.31
C ARG A 37 51.52 -19.56 -25.13
N GLY A 38 52.34 -18.50 -25.12
CA GLY A 38 52.15 -17.32 -25.95
C GLY A 38 52.87 -17.46 -27.29
N LEU A 39 52.49 -16.60 -28.25
CA LEU A 39 53.25 -16.35 -29.47
C LEU A 39 52.93 -14.92 -29.93
N THR A 40 53.97 -14.10 -30.10
CA THR A 40 53.89 -12.68 -30.47
C THR A 40 54.25 -12.47 -31.93
N VAL A 41 53.28 -12.01 -32.72
CA VAL A 41 53.42 -11.36 -34.03
C VAL A 41 52.24 -10.37 -34.08
N GLY A 42 52.29 -9.14 -34.58
CA GLY A 42 53.34 -8.43 -35.32
C GLY A 42 52.64 -7.36 -36.17
N LEU A 43 52.73 -6.11 -35.72
CA LEU A 43 52.30 -4.84 -36.31
C LEU A 43 51.56 -4.82 -37.67
N ALA A 44 50.35 -4.23 -37.69
CA ALA A 44 49.85 -3.42 -38.81
C ALA A 44 48.69 -2.51 -38.34
N ALA A 45 48.96 -1.20 -38.17
CA ALA A 45 47.93 -0.22 -37.84
C ALA A 45 47.30 0.34 -39.12
N ALA A 46 46.03 0.02 -39.37
CA ALA A 46 45.22 0.66 -40.40
C ALA A 46 44.25 1.66 -39.76
N LEU A 47 44.69 2.91 -39.62
CA LEU A 47 43.85 4.03 -39.18
C LEU A 47 42.90 4.46 -40.30
N THR A 48 41.78 3.77 -40.46
CA THR A 48 40.64 4.30 -41.22
C THR A 48 39.96 5.39 -40.40
N VAL A 49 40.39 6.63 -40.59
CA VAL A 49 39.71 7.81 -40.05
C VAL A 49 38.38 7.97 -40.79
N THR A 50 37.32 7.38 -40.26
CA THR A 50 35.96 7.75 -40.62
C THR A 50 35.67 9.09 -39.95
N ALA A 51 35.45 10.13 -40.76
CA ALA A 51 35.07 11.44 -40.27
C ALA A 51 33.67 11.35 -39.63
N VAL A 52 33.63 11.32 -38.30
CA VAL A 52 32.38 11.48 -37.54
C VAL A 52 31.92 12.93 -37.73
N PRO A 53 30.69 13.20 -38.18
CA PRO A 53 30.18 14.55 -38.26
C PRO A 53 30.06 15.13 -36.84
N ALA A 54 30.81 16.19 -36.56
CA ALA A 54 30.69 16.95 -35.33
C ALA A 54 29.32 17.66 -35.33
N GLY A 55 28.33 17.06 -34.66
CA GLY A 55 26.93 17.43 -34.86
C GLY A 55 25.98 17.01 -33.74
N ALA A 56 26.40 17.13 -32.48
CA ALA A 56 25.50 17.25 -31.32
C ALA A 56 26.31 17.66 -30.07
N VAL A 57 26.49 18.97 -29.85
CA VAL A 57 26.70 19.45 -28.49
C VAL A 57 25.42 19.14 -27.72
N ALA A 58 25.50 18.22 -26.76
CA ALA A 58 24.40 17.97 -25.84
C ALA A 58 24.25 19.23 -24.97
N SER A 59 23.23 20.04 -25.26
CA SER A 59 22.87 21.18 -24.43
C SER A 59 22.66 20.71 -22.98
N PRO A 60 23.11 21.48 -21.97
CA PRO A 60 22.69 21.25 -20.61
C PRO A 60 21.15 21.30 -20.57
N VAL A 61 20.52 20.33 -19.92
CA VAL A 61 19.09 20.43 -19.61
C VAL A 61 18.95 21.45 -18.48
N GLU A 62 18.89 22.73 -18.85
CA GLU A 62 18.54 23.79 -17.92
C GLU A 62 17.14 23.53 -17.35
N GLY A 63 16.99 23.76 -16.05
CA GLY A 63 15.77 23.45 -15.32
C GLY A 63 14.60 24.30 -15.79
N GLY A 64 13.70 23.70 -16.57
CA GLY A 64 12.41 24.27 -16.98
C GLY A 64 11.41 24.40 -15.83
N ALA A 65 11.74 25.19 -14.81
CA ALA A 65 10.87 25.53 -13.70
C ALA A 65 9.78 26.53 -14.10
N HIS A 66 8.89 26.15 -15.03
CA HIS A 66 7.58 26.79 -15.27
C HIS A 66 6.55 25.86 -15.96
N GLY A 67 6.69 24.55 -15.82
CA GLY A 67 5.58 23.63 -16.07
C GLY A 67 4.56 23.72 -14.93
N GLY A 68 3.29 24.02 -15.25
CA GLY A 68 2.20 23.92 -14.27
C GLY A 68 2.09 22.48 -13.73
N GLU A 69 1.69 22.32 -12.48
CA GLU A 69 1.62 20.98 -11.88
C GLU A 69 0.61 20.08 -12.61
N PRO A 70 0.89 18.77 -12.73
CA PRO A 70 -0.03 17.85 -13.39
C PRO A 70 -1.43 17.93 -12.78
N HIS A 71 -2.46 17.91 -13.63
CA HIS A 71 -3.86 17.86 -13.22
C HIS A 71 -4.41 16.43 -13.28
N ALA A 72 -5.27 16.09 -12.32
CA ALA A 72 -5.99 14.82 -12.30
C ALA A 72 -6.85 14.65 -13.57
N PRO A 73 -6.95 13.46 -14.20
CA PRO A 73 -7.88 13.15 -15.29
C PRO A 73 -9.34 13.57 -15.01
N GLU A 74 -10.19 13.68 -16.04
CA GLU A 74 -11.58 14.18 -15.85
C GLU A 74 -12.47 13.20 -15.05
N GLU A 75 -12.05 11.95 -14.99
CA GLU A 75 -12.64 10.84 -14.25
C GLU A 75 -12.44 10.98 -12.73
N PHE A 76 -11.44 11.75 -12.27
CA PHE A 76 -11.15 11.94 -10.85
C PHE A 76 -12.07 12.98 -10.22
N VAL A 77 -12.61 12.64 -9.06
CA VAL A 77 -13.41 13.50 -8.21
C VAL A 77 -12.84 13.53 -6.79
N ALA A 78 -13.12 14.60 -6.05
CA ALA A 78 -12.93 14.58 -4.61
C ALA A 78 -14.14 13.91 -3.96
N LEU A 79 -13.94 12.85 -3.17
CA LEU A 79 -15.02 12.00 -2.65
C LEU A 79 -16.17 12.79 -1.99
N ARG A 80 -15.83 13.88 -1.30
CA ARG A 80 -16.77 14.78 -0.61
C ARG A 80 -17.83 15.44 -1.51
N THR A 81 -17.61 15.50 -2.84
CA THR A 81 -18.63 16.01 -3.79
C THR A 81 -19.64 14.98 -4.21
N VAL A 82 -19.36 13.69 -3.94
CA VAL A 82 -20.25 12.57 -4.22
C VAL A 82 -21.00 12.19 -2.94
N ASP A 83 -20.26 11.94 -1.86
CA ASP A 83 -20.83 11.65 -0.55
C ASP A 83 -20.08 12.40 0.56
N PRO A 84 -20.63 13.51 1.07
CA PRO A 84 -20.02 14.29 2.15
C PRO A 84 -20.19 13.62 3.53
N THR A 85 -20.89 12.48 3.64
CA THR A 85 -21.10 11.77 4.92
C THR A 85 -19.99 10.77 5.23
N ILE A 86 -19.15 10.43 4.24
CA ILE A 86 -17.96 9.60 4.43
C ILE A 86 -16.87 10.42 5.13
N ILE A 87 -16.39 9.90 6.26
CA ILE A 87 -15.39 10.57 7.09
C ILE A 87 -14.03 10.46 6.41
N GLN A 88 -13.26 11.56 6.36
CA GLN A 88 -11.93 11.57 5.76
C GLN A 88 -10.89 11.92 6.84
N GLU A 89 -10.06 10.95 7.21
CA GLU A 89 -8.95 11.13 8.16
C GLU A 89 -7.64 10.79 7.44
N MET A 90 -7.32 11.61 6.42
CA MET A 90 -6.24 11.34 5.46
C MET A 90 -4.87 11.27 6.15
N ARG A 91 -4.39 10.06 6.42
CA ARG A 91 -3.23 9.80 7.29
C ARG A 91 -1.96 10.45 6.76
N TYR A 92 -1.68 10.24 5.50
CA TYR A 92 -0.47 10.72 4.81
C TYR A 92 -0.39 12.24 4.60
N PHE A 93 -1.47 13.00 4.86
CA PHE A 93 -1.41 14.46 4.97
C PHE A 93 -0.89 14.93 6.36
N THR A 94 -1.02 14.09 7.37
CA THR A 94 -0.56 14.33 8.75
C THR A 94 0.82 13.67 8.98
N PRO A 95 1.50 13.96 10.09
CA PRO A 95 2.66 13.17 10.54
C PRO A 95 2.26 11.94 11.38
N HIS A 96 1.01 11.47 11.28
CA HIS A 96 0.53 10.26 11.95
C HIS A 96 0.40 9.11 10.94
N ASP A 97 1.56 8.60 10.58
CA ASP A 97 1.82 7.57 9.58
C ASP A 97 3.09 6.82 9.97
N PHE A 98 3.45 5.74 9.27
CA PHE A 98 4.62 4.92 9.61
C PHE A 98 5.99 5.61 9.42
N MET A 99 6.06 6.76 8.76
CA MET A 99 7.29 7.58 8.67
C MET A 99 7.30 8.71 9.69
N GLY A 100 6.12 9.17 10.15
CA GLY A 100 5.98 10.24 11.13
C GLY A 100 6.14 11.64 10.55
N VAL A 101 5.93 11.77 9.23
CA VAL A 101 6.10 13.01 8.46
C VAL A 101 5.09 13.04 7.33
N ARG A 102 4.55 14.24 7.03
CA ARG A 102 3.65 14.43 5.87
C ARG A 102 4.29 13.87 4.61
N VAL A 103 3.54 13.04 3.91
CA VAL A 103 4.01 12.33 2.73
C VAL A 103 4.05 13.26 1.51
N THR A 104 5.17 13.22 0.77
CA THR A 104 5.34 13.97 -0.47
C THR A 104 4.17 13.76 -1.42
N GLY A 105 3.52 14.86 -1.84
CA GLY A 105 2.33 14.83 -2.71
C GLY A 105 1.00 15.04 -1.98
N TYR A 106 0.90 14.78 -0.68
CA TYR A 106 -0.30 15.04 0.11
C TYR A 106 -0.37 16.49 0.56
N ARG A 107 -1.10 17.34 -0.17
CA ARG A 107 -1.15 18.80 0.07
C ARG A 107 -2.37 19.26 0.83
N GLU A 108 -3.45 18.48 0.78
CA GLU A 108 -4.70 18.72 1.50
C GLU A 108 -5.22 17.40 2.07
N PRO A 109 -5.97 17.42 3.20
CA PRO A 109 -6.63 16.25 3.74
C PRO A 109 -7.91 15.95 2.93
N THR A 110 -7.76 15.53 1.67
CA THR A 110 -8.87 15.17 0.80
C THR A 110 -8.66 13.80 0.15
N CYS A 111 -9.67 12.96 0.19
CA CYS A 111 -9.75 11.76 -0.62
C CYS A 111 -10.09 12.16 -2.07
N LEU A 112 -9.20 11.83 -3.01
CA LEU A 112 -9.46 11.84 -4.45
C LEU A 112 -9.60 10.39 -4.93
N VAL A 113 -10.56 10.13 -5.82
CA VAL A 113 -10.92 8.81 -6.36
C VAL A 113 -11.62 8.97 -7.72
N THR A 114 -11.71 7.92 -8.53
CA THR A 114 -12.50 7.97 -9.77
C THR A 114 -13.98 8.11 -9.46
N ARG A 115 -14.74 8.62 -10.43
CA ARG A 115 -16.20 8.72 -10.35
C ARG A 115 -16.83 7.39 -9.94
N ASP A 116 -16.40 6.30 -10.58
CA ASP A 116 -16.86 4.93 -10.33
C ASP A 116 -16.53 4.45 -8.91
N THR A 117 -15.31 4.73 -8.44
CA THR A 117 -14.84 4.39 -7.09
C THR A 117 -15.63 5.17 -6.04
N ALA A 118 -15.92 6.45 -6.29
CA ALA A 118 -16.81 7.25 -5.44
C ALA A 118 -18.26 6.73 -5.44
N ASP A 119 -18.78 6.23 -6.56
CA ASP A 119 -20.11 5.60 -6.60
C ASP A 119 -20.14 4.28 -5.82
N GLY A 120 -19.07 3.48 -5.91
CA GLY A 120 -18.89 2.29 -5.09
C GLY A 120 -18.89 2.64 -3.59
N LEU A 121 -18.08 3.61 -3.19
CA LEU A 121 -18.01 4.10 -1.82
C LEU A 121 -19.35 4.63 -1.33
N HIS A 122 -20.08 5.39 -2.16
CA HIS A 122 -21.44 5.84 -1.84
C HIS A 122 -22.39 4.65 -1.61
N ARG A 123 -22.42 3.63 -2.49
CA ARG A 123 -23.25 2.44 -2.30
C ARG A 123 -22.94 1.72 -0.98
N ALA A 124 -21.65 1.53 -0.67
CA ALA A 124 -21.22 0.93 0.59
C ALA A 124 -21.61 1.80 1.80
N GLN A 125 -21.38 3.11 1.73
CA GLN A 125 -21.77 4.08 2.76
C GLN A 125 -23.27 3.99 3.07
N GLN A 126 -24.14 4.05 2.06
CA GLN A 126 -25.59 3.95 2.26
C GLN A 126 -25.99 2.61 2.91
N ALA A 127 -25.27 1.50 2.61
CA ALA A 127 -25.49 0.21 3.27
C ALA A 127 -25.02 0.18 4.73
N PHE A 128 -23.90 0.85 5.06
CA PHE A 128 -23.39 0.96 6.42
C PHE A 128 -24.21 1.92 7.30
N LEU A 129 -24.68 3.05 6.74
CA LEU A 129 -25.54 4.02 7.44
C LEU A 129 -26.82 3.35 7.97
N ARG A 130 -27.48 2.52 7.15
CA ARG A 130 -28.65 1.70 7.55
C ARG A 130 -28.38 0.72 8.69
N ARG A 131 -27.10 0.45 9.00
CA ARG A 131 -26.65 -0.45 10.07
C ARG A 131 -26.06 0.28 11.27
N GLY A 132 -26.08 1.62 11.27
CA GLY A 132 -25.53 2.46 12.34
C GLY A 132 -24.01 2.67 12.26
N TYR A 133 -23.42 2.60 11.06
CA TYR A 133 -22.00 2.86 10.84
C TYR A 133 -21.78 3.88 9.71
N SER A 134 -20.65 4.58 9.73
CA SER A 134 -20.15 5.38 8.60
C SER A 134 -18.79 4.83 8.16
N LEU A 135 -18.47 4.92 6.88
CA LEU A 135 -17.11 4.73 6.38
C LEU A 135 -16.20 5.86 6.89
N LYS A 136 -14.96 5.51 7.22
CA LYS A 136 -13.84 6.44 7.33
C LYS A 136 -12.74 5.98 6.37
N VAL A 137 -12.27 6.89 5.51
CA VAL A 137 -11.10 6.68 4.65
C VAL A 137 -9.83 7.27 5.28
N TYR A 138 -8.72 6.54 5.16
CA TYR A 138 -7.38 6.93 5.57
C TYR A 138 -6.49 7.30 4.38
N ASP A 139 -6.65 6.58 3.27
CA ASP A 139 -6.01 6.89 1.99
C ASP A 139 -6.91 6.52 0.81
N CYS A 140 -6.68 7.18 -0.32
CA CYS A 140 -7.39 7.01 -1.57
C CYS A 140 -6.38 7.06 -2.73
N TYR A 141 -6.50 7.99 -3.68
CA TYR A 141 -5.41 8.29 -4.60
C TYR A 141 -4.08 8.57 -3.88
N ARG A 142 -3.03 7.81 -4.23
CA ARG A 142 -1.65 7.99 -3.77
C ARG A 142 -0.76 8.36 -4.96
N PRO A 143 -0.20 9.58 -5.01
CA PRO A 143 0.71 9.97 -6.09
C PRO A 143 1.96 9.09 -6.16
N GLN A 144 2.53 8.86 -7.35
CA GLN A 144 3.77 8.08 -7.45
C GLN A 144 4.92 8.69 -6.62
N ARG A 145 5.00 10.01 -6.47
CA ARG A 145 5.97 10.67 -5.57
C ARG A 145 5.79 10.32 -4.08
N ALA A 146 4.59 9.93 -3.66
CA ALA A 146 4.35 9.42 -2.31
C ALA A 146 4.90 8.00 -2.16
N VAL A 147 4.68 7.14 -3.16
CA VAL A 147 5.29 5.80 -3.21
C VAL A 147 6.82 5.90 -3.22
N ASN A 148 7.40 6.81 -4.00
CA ASN A 148 8.84 7.05 -4.02
C ASN A 148 9.36 7.51 -2.64
N HIS A 149 8.62 8.38 -1.94
CA HIS A 149 8.95 8.81 -0.57
C HIS A 149 8.93 7.63 0.42
N PHE A 150 7.97 6.70 0.30
CA PHE A 150 7.95 5.45 1.07
C PHE A 150 9.17 4.57 0.77
N MET A 151 9.55 4.44 -0.50
CA MET A 151 10.75 3.70 -0.92
C MET A 151 12.03 4.31 -0.33
N ASP A 152 12.14 5.64 -0.32
CA ASP A 152 13.34 6.32 0.18
C ASP A 152 13.42 6.27 1.71
N TRP A 153 12.30 6.48 2.42
CA TRP A 153 12.23 6.22 3.85
C TRP A 153 12.57 4.77 4.20
N ALA A 154 12.09 3.78 3.45
CA ALA A 154 12.35 2.37 3.76
C ALA A 154 13.81 1.96 3.53
N LYS A 155 14.59 2.71 2.73
CA LYS A 155 16.05 2.55 2.57
C LYS A 155 16.84 3.19 3.72
N ASP A 156 16.33 4.26 4.31
CA ASP A 156 16.91 4.87 5.52
C ASP A 156 16.64 3.99 6.73
N LEU A 157 17.59 3.12 7.09
CA LEU A 157 17.42 2.20 8.22
C LEU A 157 17.54 2.89 9.59
N ASP A 158 18.06 4.12 9.67
CA ASP A 158 18.21 4.86 10.91
C ASP A 158 16.90 5.57 11.32
N ASP A 159 16.04 5.91 10.34
CA ASP A 159 14.71 6.45 10.60
C ASP A 159 13.71 5.40 11.13
N GLN A 160 13.85 5.09 12.42
CA GLN A 160 12.97 4.20 13.17
C GLN A 160 11.91 4.96 14.00
N ARG A 161 11.68 6.26 13.74
CA ARG A 161 10.98 7.15 14.71
C ARG A 161 9.58 6.68 15.11
N MET A 162 8.84 6.07 14.17
CA MET A 162 7.48 5.55 14.37
C MET A 162 7.42 4.04 14.66
N LYS A 163 8.58 3.37 14.80
CA LYS A 163 8.67 1.91 15.00
C LYS A 163 7.80 1.41 16.13
N GLY A 164 7.75 2.14 17.24
CA GLY A 164 7.02 1.74 18.45
C GLY A 164 5.53 1.52 18.24
N GLU A 165 4.94 2.19 17.23
CA GLU A 165 3.53 2.03 16.86
C GLU A 165 3.37 1.12 15.64
N PHE A 166 3.86 1.52 14.48
CA PHE A 166 3.43 0.93 13.20
C PHE A 166 4.11 -0.39 12.84
N TYR A 167 5.36 -0.63 13.26
CA TYR A 167 6.14 -1.82 12.91
C TYR A 167 7.05 -2.34 14.05
N PRO A 168 6.57 -2.48 15.30
CA PRO A 168 7.43 -2.75 16.45
C PRO A 168 8.03 -4.17 16.48
N ARG A 169 7.47 -5.11 15.71
CA ARG A 169 7.97 -6.49 15.58
C ARG A 169 8.73 -6.77 14.28
N ILE A 170 8.81 -5.81 13.38
CA ILE A 170 9.45 -5.98 12.06
C ILE A 170 10.80 -5.27 12.05
N ASP A 171 11.81 -5.90 11.47
CA ASP A 171 13.07 -5.26 11.15
C ASP A 171 12.86 -4.41 9.88
N LYS A 172 13.22 -3.12 9.93
CA LYS A 172 12.96 -2.20 8.80
C LYS A 172 13.65 -2.66 7.52
N SER A 173 14.79 -3.36 7.63
CA SER A 173 15.51 -3.94 6.50
C SER A 173 14.72 -5.01 5.74
N THR A 174 13.62 -5.53 6.30
CA THR A 174 12.82 -6.58 5.68
C THR A 174 11.51 -6.10 5.04
N LEU A 175 11.15 -4.82 5.16
CA LEU A 175 9.85 -4.30 4.71
C LEU A 175 9.55 -4.57 3.22
N PHE A 176 10.55 -4.44 2.34
CA PHE A 176 10.40 -4.77 0.91
C PHE A 176 10.23 -6.28 0.67
N ARG A 177 11.03 -7.11 1.36
CA ARG A 177 11.00 -8.58 1.22
C ARG A 177 9.69 -9.17 1.73
N ASP A 178 9.18 -8.60 2.83
CA ASP A 178 7.98 -9.07 3.51
C ASP A 178 6.69 -8.45 2.90
N GLY A 179 6.84 -7.55 1.92
CA GLY A 179 5.75 -7.05 1.08
C GLY A 179 4.99 -5.83 1.62
N TYR A 180 5.42 -5.23 2.73
CA TYR A 180 4.76 -4.07 3.34
C TYR A 180 4.98 -2.76 2.55
N ILE A 181 6.03 -2.67 1.74
CA ILE A 181 6.31 -1.52 0.87
C ILE A 181 6.57 -2.04 -0.55
N ALA A 182 5.89 -1.47 -1.54
CA ALA A 182 5.98 -1.85 -2.95
C ALA A 182 6.27 -0.65 -3.86
N GLU A 183 7.11 -0.85 -4.88
CA GLU A 183 7.48 0.18 -5.87
C GLU A 183 6.30 0.67 -6.73
N LYS A 184 5.26 -0.16 -6.85
CA LYS A 184 4.01 0.13 -7.53
C LYS A 184 2.85 -0.10 -6.57
N SER A 185 1.96 0.88 -6.46
CA SER A 185 0.79 0.81 -5.59
C SER A 185 -0.50 0.81 -6.40
N GLY A 186 -1.50 0.03 -5.97
CA GLY A 186 -2.87 0.12 -6.49
C GLY A 186 -3.46 1.53 -6.33
N HIS A 187 -3.06 2.26 -5.29
CA HIS A 187 -3.49 3.64 -5.05
C HIS A 187 -2.99 4.64 -6.10
N SER A 188 -1.86 4.36 -6.77
CA SER A 188 -1.39 5.17 -7.92
C SER A 188 -2.32 5.04 -9.13
N ARG A 189 -3.18 4.01 -9.15
CA ARG A 189 -4.17 3.70 -10.19
C ARG A 189 -5.61 4.06 -9.77
N ASP A 190 -5.76 4.66 -8.60
CA ASP A 190 -6.94 5.38 -8.11
C ASP A 190 -8.25 4.59 -7.84
N SER A 191 -8.32 3.34 -8.28
CA SER A 191 -9.42 2.44 -7.92
C SER A 191 -9.26 1.83 -6.51
N THR A 192 -8.23 2.23 -5.75
CA THR A 192 -7.85 1.62 -4.47
C THR A 192 -7.98 2.59 -3.31
N VAL A 193 -8.47 2.10 -2.17
CA VAL A 193 -8.76 2.88 -0.96
C VAL A 193 -8.43 2.09 0.31
N ASP A 194 -7.94 2.81 1.31
CA ASP A 194 -7.70 2.30 2.65
C ASP A 194 -8.73 2.88 3.62
N LEU A 195 -9.54 2.03 4.25
CA LEU A 195 -10.71 2.48 5.01
C LEU A 195 -11.16 1.54 6.13
N THR A 196 -12.08 2.05 6.96
CA THR A 196 -12.67 1.35 8.10
C THR A 196 -14.14 1.73 8.29
N LEU A 197 -14.74 1.20 9.36
CA LEU A 197 -16.04 1.61 9.86
C LEU A 197 -15.91 2.38 11.18
N VAL A 198 -16.75 3.38 11.36
CA VAL A 198 -16.98 4.12 12.60
C VAL A 198 -18.42 3.88 13.04
N LYS A 199 -18.66 3.59 14.32
CA LYS A 199 -20.03 3.47 14.85
C LYS A 199 -20.66 4.86 14.97
N LEU A 200 -21.93 4.98 14.57
CA LEU A 200 -22.69 6.22 14.74
C LEU A 200 -23.25 6.36 16.18
N PRO A 201 -23.31 7.58 16.75
CA PRO A 201 -22.78 8.82 16.19
C PRO A 201 -21.25 8.84 16.18
N ALA A 202 -20.66 9.30 15.07
CA ALA A 202 -19.21 9.39 14.93
C ALA A 202 -18.68 10.57 15.77
N LEU A 203 -18.05 10.26 16.90
CA LEU A 203 -17.46 11.27 17.79
C LEU A 203 -16.13 11.79 17.22
N PRO A 204 -15.82 13.10 17.31
CA PRO A 204 -14.53 13.63 16.86
C PRO A 204 -13.33 12.95 17.53
N THR A 205 -12.28 12.71 16.75
CA THR A 205 -10.97 12.28 17.24
C THR A 205 -10.10 13.52 17.51
N ARG A 206 -9.18 13.42 18.48
CA ARG A 206 -8.13 14.44 18.63
C ARG A 206 -7.07 14.27 17.53
N PRO A 207 -6.38 15.33 17.09
CA PRO A 207 -5.19 15.16 16.26
C PRO A 207 -4.08 14.44 17.03
N TYR A 208 -3.17 13.83 16.25
CA TYR A 208 -1.87 13.35 16.73
C TYR A 208 -0.95 14.54 17.04
N VAL A 209 -0.14 14.39 18.09
CA VAL A 209 0.85 15.37 18.53
C VAL A 209 2.24 14.76 18.32
N PRO A 210 3.06 15.27 17.39
CA PRO A 210 4.39 14.73 17.13
C PRO A 210 5.24 14.61 18.40
N GLY A 211 5.77 13.40 18.65
CA GLY A 211 6.54 13.09 19.85
C GLY A 211 5.72 12.60 21.05
N GLU A 212 4.40 12.40 20.90
CA GLU A 212 3.62 11.71 21.92
C GLU A 212 4.00 10.21 22.06
N PRO A 213 3.79 9.58 23.23
CA PRO A 213 4.16 8.18 23.45
C PRO A 213 3.47 7.22 22.48
N LEU A 214 4.27 6.52 21.68
CA LEU A 214 3.79 5.55 20.70
C LEU A 214 3.28 4.27 21.38
N SER A 215 2.15 3.75 20.89
CA SER A 215 1.59 2.49 21.35
C SER A 215 1.53 1.47 20.21
N PRO A 216 1.98 0.20 20.41
CA PRO A 216 1.99 -0.81 19.36
C PRO A 216 0.65 -0.95 18.63
N CYS A 217 0.69 -0.98 17.31
CA CYS A 217 -0.49 -1.04 16.45
C CYS A 217 -1.33 -2.31 16.61
N TYR A 218 -0.80 -3.37 17.23
CA TYR A 218 -1.53 -4.59 17.62
C TYR A 218 -2.00 -4.59 19.09
N GLY A 219 -1.74 -3.51 19.84
CA GLY A 219 -2.10 -3.40 21.26
C GLY A 219 -3.61 -3.34 21.51
N PRO A 220 -4.04 -3.44 22.78
CA PRO A 220 -5.42 -3.17 23.18
C PRO A 220 -5.95 -1.88 22.53
N LYS A 221 -7.24 -1.86 22.18
CA LYS A 221 -7.82 -0.69 21.48
C LYS A 221 -7.71 0.58 22.31
N GLU A 222 -7.80 0.43 23.63
CA GLU A 222 -7.80 1.50 24.62
C GLU A 222 -6.41 2.14 24.79
N SER A 223 -5.33 1.48 24.37
CA SER A 223 -3.97 2.03 24.39
C SER A 223 -3.52 2.60 23.04
N ARG A 224 -4.12 2.18 21.91
CA ARG A 224 -3.78 2.69 20.58
C ARG A 224 -4.22 4.14 20.37
N PHE A 225 -3.67 4.81 19.36
CA PHE A 225 -4.12 6.14 18.95
C PHE A 225 -5.67 6.18 18.84
N PRO A 226 -6.36 7.20 19.41
CA PRO A 226 -7.81 7.23 19.57
C PRO A 226 -8.54 7.55 18.25
N ASP A 227 -8.53 6.60 17.33
CA ASP A 227 -9.05 6.69 15.96
C ASP A 227 -10.57 6.51 15.83
N ASN A 228 -11.36 6.39 16.91
CA ASN A 228 -12.84 6.17 16.91
C ASN A 228 -13.43 4.98 16.08
N SER A 229 -12.63 4.32 15.26
CA SER A 229 -13.00 3.20 14.38
C SER A 229 -13.48 1.98 15.16
N LEU A 230 -14.11 1.01 14.49
CA LEU A 230 -14.38 -0.29 15.09
C LEU A 230 -13.06 -0.98 15.46
N ASP A 231 -13.10 -1.83 16.51
CA ASP A 231 -11.89 -2.59 16.83
C ASP A 231 -11.63 -3.64 15.75
N MET A 232 -10.63 -3.42 14.92
CA MET A 232 -10.20 -4.35 13.88
C MET A 232 -9.05 -5.27 14.34
N GLY A 233 -8.67 -5.23 15.63
CA GLY A 233 -7.55 -6.02 16.17
C GLY A 233 -6.15 -5.46 15.88
N THR A 234 -6.03 -4.55 14.91
CA THR A 234 -4.87 -3.67 14.74
C THR A 234 -5.32 -2.24 14.42
N GLY A 235 -4.39 -1.29 14.48
CA GLY A 235 -4.52 0.00 13.79
C GLY A 235 -4.37 -0.15 12.28
N PHE A 236 -4.63 0.97 11.58
CA PHE A 236 -4.24 1.19 10.18
C PHE A 236 -2.71 1.25 10.05
N ASP A 237 -2.16 0.90 8.88
CA ASP A 237 -0.72 0.78 8.60
C ASP A 237 0.08 -0.05 9.61
N CYS A 238 -0.58 -1.01 10.27
CA CYS A 238 0.10 -1.95 11.15
C CYS A 238 0.87 -2.98 10.33
N PHE A 239 2.18 -2.79 10.15
CA PHE A 239 3.05 -3.73 9.45
C PHE A 239 3.29 -4.95 10.35
N ASP A 240 2.32 -5.84 10.35
CA ASP A 240 2.33 -7.09 11.08
C ASP A 240 1.36 -8.07 10.40
N THR A 241 1.68 -9.37 10.41
CA THR A 241 0.77 -10.40 9.88
C THR A 241 -0.60 -10.42 10.58
N LEU A 242 -0.74 -9.83 11.78
CA LEU A 242 -2.03 -9.59 12.41
C LEU A 242 -2.95 -8.66 11.60
N ALA A 243 -2.44 -7.82 10.70
CA ALA A 243 -3.24 -7.00 9.80
C ALA A 243 -3.97 -7.81 8.71
N HIS A 244 -3.50 -9.03 8.40
CA HIS A 244 -4.09 -9.87 7.36
C HIS A 244 -5.58 -10.12 7.62
N THR A 245 -6.44 -9.81 6.67
CA THR A 245 -7.91 -9.73 6.85
C THR A 245 -8.51 -10.97 7.50
N LEU A 246 -7.97 -12.15 7.15
CA LEU A 246 -8.45 -13.44 7.63
C LEU A 246 -7.53 -14.13 8.66
N ASP A 247 -6.57 -13.43 9.26
CA ASP A 247 -5.65 -13.99 10.26
C ASP A 247 -6.39 -14.75 11.41
N PRO A 248 -5.98 -15.99 11.75
CA PRO A 248 -6.69 -16.82 12.71
C PRO A 248 -6.48 -16.42 14.18
N ARG A 249 -5.51 -15.53 14.49
CA ARG A 249 -5.30 -14.98 15.84
C ARG A 249 -6.32 -13.90 16.16
N VAL A 250 -6.81 -13.19 15.15
CA VAL A 250 -7.86 -12.17 15.28
C VAL A 250 -9.24 -12.85 15.33
N LYS A 251 -9.93 -12.75 16.48
CA LYS A 251 -11.13 -13.52 16.82
C LYS A 251 -12.26 -12.63 17.35
N GLY A 252 -13.42 -13.24 17.61
CA GLY A 252 -14.55 -12.58 18.27
C GLY A 252 -15.01 -11.30 17.57
N LYS A 253 -15.21 -10.22 18.34
CA LYS A 253 -15.67 -8.92 17.82
C LYS A 253 -14.74 -8.36 16.74
N GLN A 254 -13.43 -8.51 16.88
CA GLN A 254 -12.45 -7.99 15.90
C GLN A 254 -12.62 -8.67 14.54
N ARG A 255 -12.76 -10.01 14.54
CA ARG A 255 -13.04 -10.77 13.32
C ARG A 255 -14.40 -10.42 12.73
N ALA A 256 -15.41 -10.24 13.57
CA ALA A 256 -16.74 -9.83 13.12
C ALA A 256 -16.71 -8.44 12.46
N ASN A 257 -15.93 -7.49 12.99
CA ASN A 257 -15.77 -6.15 12.41
C ASN A 257 -15.03 -6.18 11.06
N ARG A 258 -13.96 -6.98 10.93
CA ARG A 258 -13.27 -7.19 9.64
C ARG A 258 -14.20 -7.80 8.59
N LEU A 259 -14.97 -8.83 8.96
CA LEU A 259 -15.92 -9.47 8.04
C LEU A 259 -17.10 -8.55 7.69
N LEU A 260 -17.58 -7.73 8.64
CA LEU A 260 -18.60 -6.71 8.42
C LEU A 260 -18.15 -5.69 7.36
N LEU A 261 -16.93 -5.17 7.49
CA LEU A 261 -16.34 -4.26 6.51
C LEU A 261 -16.18 -4.97 5.16
N LYS A 262 -15.47 -6.11 5.15
CA LYS A 262 -15.15 -6.87 3.94
C LYS A 262 -16.40 -7.17 3.10
N GLN A 263 -17.44 -7.73 3.72
CA GLN A 263 -18.68 -8.09 3.03
C GLN A 263 -19.43 -6.87 2.47
N GLY A 264 -19.47 -5.75 3.20
CA GLY A 264 -20.15 -4.55 2.72
C GLY A 264 -19.40 -3.87 1.56
N MET A 265 -18.07 -3.90 1.58
CA MET A 265 -17.23 -3.43 0.48
C MET A 265 -17.34 -4.35 -0.75
N GLU A 266 -17.33 -5.68 -0.56
CA GLU A 266 -17.53 -6.64 -1.66
C GLU A 266 -18.91 -6.52 -2.32
N GLN A 267 -19.97 -6.31 -1.53
CA GLN A 267 -21.31 -6.02 -2.05
C GLN A 267 -21.39 -4.69 -2.83
N ALA A 268 -20.45 -3.77 -2.63
CA ALA A 268 -20.37 -2.51 -3.37
C ALA A 268 -19.50 -2.58 -4.64
N GLY A 269 -18.83 -3.71 -4.89
CA GLY A 269 -17.97 -3.94 -6.07
C GLY A 269 -16.46 -3.89 -5.81
N PHE A 270 -16.02 -3.92 -4.55
CA PHE A 270 -14.60 -3.90 -4.20
C PHE A 270 -14.04 -5.27 -3.87
N THR A 271 -12.76 -5.49 -4.16
CA THR A 271 -12.00 -6.67 -3.76
C THR A 271 -11.04 -6.29 -2.63
N ASN A 272 -11.02 -7.04 -1.52
CA ASN A 272 -10.06 -6.83 -0.43
C ASN A 272 -8.68 -7.41 -0.77
N TYR A 273 -7.61 -6.71 -0.41
CA TYR A 273 -6.26 -7.29 -0.38
C TYR A 273 -6.06 -8.14 0.90
N PRO A 274 -5.72 -9.45 0.79
CA PRO A 274 -5.74 -10.35 1.95
C PRO A 274 -4.78 -10.01 3.10
N SER A 275 -3.70 -9.29 2.83
CA SER A 275 -2.69 -8.92 3.85
C SER A 275 -3.10 -7.71 4.69
N GLU A 276 -4.13 -6.95 4.29
CA GLU A 276 -4.51 -5.69 4.90
C GLU A 276 -6.03 -5.57 5.03
N TRP A 277 -6.56 -5.60 6.25
CA TRP A 277 -8.02 -5.58 6.47
C TRP A 277 -8.71 -4.30 5.99
N TRP A 278 -7.94 -3.21 5.87
CA TRP A 278 -8.41 -1.87 5.48
C TRP A 278 -8.39 -1.63 3.97
N HIS A 279 -7.69 -2.46 3.18
CA HIS A 279 -7.34 -2.16 1.79
C HIS A 279 -8.32 -2.81 0.79
N TYR A 280 -8.87 -2.00 -0.12
CA TYR A 280 -9.89 -2.40 -1.08
C TYR A 280 -9.69 -1.75 -2.44
N THR A 281 -9.81 -2.53 -3.52
CA THR A 281 -9.75 -2.05 -4.91
C THR A 281 -11.08 -2.31 -5.63
N LEU A 282 -11.68 -1.28 -6.26
CA LEU A 282 -12.86 -1.44 -7.11
C LEU A 282 -12.54 -2.38 -8.28
N THR A 283 -13.42 -3.33 -8.58
CA THR A 283 -13.24 -4.28 -9.68
C THR A 283 -14.43 -4.22 -10.66
N PRO A 284 -14.21 -3.96 -11.97
CA PRO A 284 -12.94 -3.61 -12.61
C PRO A 284 -12.43 -2.23 -12.20
N GLU A 285 -11.12 -2.03 -12.31
CA GLU A 285 -10.47 -0.72 -12.10
C GLU A 285 -10.71 0.19 -13.31
N THR A 286 -10.89 1.50 -13.08
CA THR A 286 -11.01 2.48 -14.18
C THR A 286 -9.69 2.62 -14.97
N PHE A 287 -8.54 2.48 -14.30
CA PHE A 287 -7.20 2.69 -14.88
C PHE A 287 -6.20 1.57 -14.51
N PRO A 288 -6.41 0.31 -14.95
CA PRO A 288 -5.62 -0.84 -14.49
C PRO A 288 -4.11 -0.74 -14.78
N ASP A 289 -3.70 0.00 -15.82
CA ASP A 289 -2.31 0.06 -16.27
C ASP A 289 -1.63 1.43 -16.07
N THR A 290 -2.33 2.43 -15.50
CA THR A 290 -1.84 3.82 -15.43
C THR A 290 -1.59 4.27 -13.99
N SER A 291 -0.33 4.58 -13.67
CA SER A 291 0.06 5.20 -12.39
C SER A 291 0.19 6.72 -12.54
N PHE A 292 -0.54 7.49 -11.74
CA PHE A 292 -0.58 8.96 -11.83
C PHE A 292 0.33 9.65 -10.79
N ASP A 293 0.84 10.84 -11.13
CA ASP A 293 1.65 11.67 -10.22
C ASP A 293 1.27 13.17 -10.24
N PHE A 294 0.01 13.46 -9.91
CA PHE A 294 -0.44 14.81 -9.57
C PHE A 294 -0.59 14.93 -8.04
N PRO A 295 -0.58 16.13 -7.42
CA PRO A 295 -0.70 16.24 -5.97
C PRO A 295 -2.13 15.96 -5.47
N VAL A 296 -2.27 15.41 -4.26
CA VAL A 296 -3.55 15.32 -3.55
C VAL A 296 -3.94 16.72 -3.06
N SER A 297 -4.75 17.41 -3.88
CA SER A 297 -5.30 18.74 -3.65
C SER A 297 -6.63 18.87 -4.39
N TRP A 298 -7.55 19.66 -3.84
CA TRP A 298 -8.78 20.06 -4.51
C TRP A 298 -8.52 20.75 -5.86
N ARG A 299 -7.41 21.49 -6.01
CA ARG A 299 -7.06 22.16 -7.27
C ARG A 299 -6.78 21.17 -8.41
N SER A 300 -6.27 19.99 -8.08
CA SER A 300 -5.95 18.93 -9.06
C SER A 300 -7.18 18.45 -9.83
N VAL A 301 -8.35 18.42 -9.16
CA VAL A 301 -9.65 17.98 -9.74
C VAL A 301 -10.58 19.13 -10.13
N THR A 302 -10.34 20.37 -9.68
CA THR A 302 -11.23 21.52 -9.97
C THR A 302 -10.67 22.58 -10.93
N GLY A 303 -9.35 22.69 -11.07
CA GLY A 303 -8.71 23.76 -11.87
C GLY A 303 -9.13 23.81 -13.34
N ARG A 304 -9.56 22.67 -13.91
CA ARG A 304 -10.00 22.54 -15.31
C ARG A 304 -11.20 23.42 -15.67
N ARG A 305 -12.12 23.70 -14.72
CA ARG A 305 -13.36 24.46 -15.01
C ARG A 305 -13.07 25.93 -15.34
N ASN A 306 -12.10 26.55 -14.66
CA ASN A 306 -11.74 27.95 -14.90
C ASN A 306 -11.05 28.12 -16.26
N HIS A 307 -10.16 27.21 -16.62
CA HIS A 307 -9.38 27.37 -17.85
C HIS A 307 -10.21 27.21 -19.13
N ARG A 308 -11.24 26.33 -19.13
CA ARG A 308 -12.24 26.28 -20.22
C ARG A 308 -13.11 27.56 -20.27
N ALA A 309 -13.44 28.16 -19.12
CA ALA A 309 -14.23 29.39 -19.07
C ALA A 309 -13.42 30.62 -19.54
N GLU A 310 -12.13 30.68 -19.24
CA GLU A 310 -11.22 31.73 -19.73
C GLU A 310 -10.97 31.59 -21.24
N THR A 311 -10.64 30.39 -21.73
CA THR A 311 -10.45 30.17 -23.18
C THR A 311 -11.73 30.34 -24.01
N ALA A 312 -12.91 30.20 -23.42
CA ALA A 312 -14.17 30.59 -24.06
C ALA A 312 -14.35 32.12 -24.13
N ARG A 313 -13.96 32.85 -23.07
CA ARG A 313 -14.04 34.33 -23.03
C ARG A 313 -13.00 35.03 -23.89
N SER A 314 -11.84 34.41 -24.14
CA SER A 314 -10.81 34.93 -25.06
C SER A 314 -11.05 34.59 -26.54
N ARG A 315 -12.21 34.03 -26.89
CA ARG A 315 -12.63 33.67 -28.26
C ARG A 315 -13.93 34.36 -28.70
N CYS A 316 -14.41 35.32 -27.91
CA CYS A 316 -15.50 36.24 -28.23
C CYS A 316 -14.97 37.67 -28.23
#